data_AF-A0A947JZM7-F1
#
_entry.id   AF-A0A947JZM7-F1
#
_cell.length_a   1.000
_cell.length_b   1.000
_cell.length_c   1.000
_cell.angle_alpha   90.00
_cell.angle_beta   90.00
_cell.angle_gamma   90.00
#
_symmetry.space_group_name_H-M   'P 1'
#
loop_
_entity.id
_entity.type
_entity.pdbx_description
1 polymer ?
#
loop_
_entity_poly.entity_id
_entity_poly.type
_entity_poly.pdbx_seq_one_letter_code
_entity_poly.pdbx_strand_id
1 'polypeptide(L)'
;MWQKISSYFLRGLITLLPLIVTVWLLMTMFNFLDGILGQAVTIIIGRHVPGLGLIAIILLIFFVGFFATYIIGASIFKLGEEILYRVPIVKSIYSAVKQINDVLFMQKTTDEYRRACLIEYPRKGIWAI
;
A
#
# COMPACT_ATOMS: atom_id res chain seq x y z
N MET A 1 -29.50 -7.13 -23.74
CA MET A 1 -29.91 -6.57 -22.42
C MET A 1 -29.13 -7.20 -21.27
N TRP A 2 -28.98 -8.53 -21.21
CA TRP A 2 -28.19 -9.26 -20.21
C TRP A 2 -26.73 -8.82 -20.06
N GLN A 3 -26.06 -8.44 -21.15
CA GLN A 3 -24.68 -7.93 -21.11
C GLN A 3 -24.53 -6.58 -20.40
N LYS A 4 -25.60 -5.76 -20.34
CA LYS A 4 -25.54 -4.47 -19.63
C LYS A 4 -25.62 -4.68 -18.11
N ILE A 5 -26.53 -5.54 -17.66
CA ILE A 5 -26.70 -5.91 -16.25
C ILE A 5 -25.42 -6.53 -15.66
N SER A 6 -24.80 -7.47 -16.37
CA SER A 6 -23.54 -8.06 -15.91
C SER A 6 -22.41 -7.04 -15.82
N SER A 7 -22.37 -6.05 -16.74
CA SER A 7 -21.36 -4.99 -16.70
C SER A 7 -21.50 -4.07 -15.47
N TYR A 8 -22.73 -3.73 -15.07
CA TYR A 8 -22.98 -2.92 -13.87
C TYR A 8 -22.63 -3.70 -12.59
N PHE A 9 -22.99 -4.99 -12.55
CA PHE A 9 -22.62 -5.87 -11.45
C PHE A 9 -21.10 -6.05 -11.32
N LEU A 10 -20.39 -6.31 -12.42
CA LEU A 10 -18.92 -6.43 -12.42
C LEU A 10 -18.26 -5.14 -11.96
N ARG A 11 -18.73 -3.98 -12.45
CA ARG A 11 -18.20 -2.68 -12.03
C ARG A 11 -18.39 -2.46 -10.52
N GLY A 12 -19.58 -2.72 -10.00
CA GLY A 12 -19.85 -2.63 -8.56
C GLY A 12 -18.95 -3.57 -7.74
N LEU A 13 -18.78 -4.81 -8.18
CA LEU A 13 -17.90 -5.79 -7.53
C LEU A 13 -16.44 -5.33 -7.52
N ILE A 14 -15.92 -4.86 -8.66
CA ILE A 14 -14.55 -4.36 -8.78
C ILE A 14 -14.35 -3.13 -7.89
N THR A 15 -15.31 -2.22 -7.81
CA THR A 15 -15.23 -1.03 -6.95
C THR A 15 -15.26 -1.37 -5.47
N LEU A 16 -15.97 -2.42 -5.06
CA LEU A 16 -16.01 -2.88 -3.67
C LEU A 16 -14.77 -3.71 -3.28
N LEU A 17 -14.07 -4.29 -4.24
CA LEU A 17 -12.92 -5.16 -4.01
C LEU A 17 -11.86 -4.53 -3.09
N PRO A 18 -11.41 -3.28 -3.28
CA PRO A 18 -10.45 -2.63 -2.39
C PRO A 18 -10.97 -2.50 -0.95
N LEU A 19 -12.27 -2.22 -0.78
CA LEU A 19 -12.91 -2.04 0.51
C LEU A 19 -13.06 -3.38 1.26
N ILE A 20 -13.41 -4.44 0.52
CA ILE A 20 -13.45 -5.81 1.07
C ILE A 20 -12.05 -6.24 1.53
N VAL A 21 -11.02 -5.98 0.71
CA VAL A 21 -9.63 -6.32 1.05
C VAL A 21 -9.17 -5.56 2.29
N THR A 22 -9.48 -4.27 2.43
CA THR A 22 -9.09 -3.49 3.61
C THR A 22 -9.76 -4.01 4.88
N VAL A 23 -11.07 -4.27 4.85
CA VAL A 23 -11.80 -4.83 6.00
C VAL A 23 -11.27 -6.22 6.37
N TRP A 24 -11.06 -7.09 5.38
CA TRP A 24 -10.52 -8.43 5.60
C TRP A 24 -9.11 -8.38 6.22
N LEU A 25 -8.26 -7.48 5.73
CA LEU A 25 -6.91 -7.29 6.27
C LEU A 25 -6.95 -6.77 7.70
N LEU A 26 -7.82 -5.80 8.01
CA LEU A 26 -8.00 -5.29 9.37
C LEU A 26 -8.49 -6.37 10.33
N MET A 27 -9.47 -7.19 9.93
CA MET A 27 -9.95 -8.32 10.74
C MET A 27 -8.84 -9.34 11.00
N THR A 28 -8.04 -9.65 9.98
CA THR A 28 -6.91 -10.59 10.10
C THR A 28 -5.84 -10.04 11.05
N MET A 29 -5.47 -8.77 10.91
CA MET A 29 -4.53 -8.10 11.80
C MET A 29 -5.06 -8.02 13.23
N PHE A 30 -6.35 -7.73 13.41
CA PHE A 30 -7.00 -7.72 14.71
C PHE A 30 -6.92 -9.08 15.38
N ASN A 31 -7.35 -10.15 14.70
CA ASN A 31 -7.33 -11.50 15.26
C ASN A 31 -5.89 -11.97 15.57
N PHE A 32 -4.91 -11.61 14.74
CA PHE A 32 -3.51 -11.94 14.97
C PHE A 32 -2.95 -11.22 16.20
N LEU A 33 -3.18 -9.92 16.31
CA LEU A 33 -2.73 -9.12 17.45
C LEU A 33 -3.47 -9.50 18.74
N ASP A 34 -4.77 -9.74 18.67
CA ASP A 34 -5.55 -10.19 19.82
C ASP A 34 -5.18 -11.61 20.26
N GLY A 35 -4.75 -12.48 19.34
CA GLY A 35 -4.16 -13.77 19.68
C GLY A 35 -2.86 -13.63 20.48
N ILE A 36 -1.91 -12.82 19.98
CA ILE A 36 -0.60 -12.62 20.64
C ILE A 36 -0.77 -11.84 21.96
N LEU A 37 -1.42 -10.68 21.89
CA LEU A 37 -1.59 -9.78 23.02
C LEU A 37 -2.61 -10.31 24.02
N GLY A 38 -3.71 -10.90 23.57
CA GLY A 38 -4.69 -11.52 24.45
C GLY A 38 -4.08 -12.66 25.25
N GLN A 39 -3.22 -13.50 24.65
CA GLN A 39 -2.47 -14.52 25.38
C GLN A 39 -1.46 -13.90 26.35
N ALA A 40 -0.65 -12.93 25.91
CA ALA A 40 0.34 -12.26 26.76
C ALA A 40 -0.31 -11.53 27.95
N VAL A 41 -1.41 -10.81 27.71
CA VAL A 41 -2.16 -10.05 28.72
C VAL A 41 -2.89 -10.98 29.68
N THR A 42 -3.46 -12.09 29.20
CA THR A 42 -4.10 -13.07 30.08
C THR A 42 -3.09 -13.72 31.04
N ILE A 43 -1.84 -13.92 30.60
CA ILE A 43 -0.76 -14.43 31.46
C ILE A 43 -0.35 -13.42 32.54
N ILE A 44 -0.39 -12.11 32.25
CA ILE A 44 0.09 -11.06 33.16
C ILE A 44 -1.01 -10.53 34.08
N ILE A 45 -2.23 -10.36 33.57
CA ILE A 45 -3.36 -9.68 34.24
C ILE A 45 -4.49 -10.66 34.62
N GLY A 46 -4.48 -11.90 34.10
CA GLY A 46 -5.48 -12.92 34.43
C GLY A 46 -6.89 -12.66 33.88
N ARG A 47 -7.06 -11.60 33.07
CA ARG A 47 -8.32 -11.26 32.40
C ARG A 47 -8.08 -10.82 30.97
N HIS A 48 -8.98 -11.25 30.09
CA HIS A 48 -9.04 -10.78 28.72
C HIS A 48 -9.70 -9.38 28.69
N VAL A 49 -8.98 -8.38 28.18
CA VAL A 49 -9.51 -7.01 28.06
C VAL A 49 -10.00 -6.82 26.62
N PRO A 50 -11.33 -6.75 26.40
CA PRO A 50 -11.87 -6.54 25.06
C PRO A 50 -11.47 -5.15 24.56
N GLY A 51 -11.02 -5.06 23.30
CA GLY A 51 -10.63 -3.80 22.64
C GLY A 51 -9.12 -3.53 22.58
N LEU A 52 -8.28 -4.34 23.25
CA LEU A 52 -6.82 -4.24 23.16
C LEU A 52 -6.30 -4.42 21.73
N GLY A 53 -6.87 -5.36 20.97
CA GLY A 53 -6.51 -5.56 19.57
C GLY A 53 -6.69 -4.28 18.73
N LEU A 54 -7.69 -3.45 19.04
CA LEU A 54 -7.98 -2.23 18.29
C LEU A 54 -6.92 -1.15 18.56
N ILE A 55 -6.56 -0.95 19.82
CA ILE A 55 -5.47 -0.04 20.23
C ILE A 55 -4.14 -0.50 19.63
N ALA A 56 -3.88 -1.82 19.64
CA ALA A 56 -2.68 -2.40 19.10
C ALA A 56 -2.54 -2.18 17.59
N ILE A 57 -3.62 -2.31 16.81
CA ILE A 57 -3.61 -2.00 15.37
C ILE A 57 -3.29 -0.53 15.15
N ILE A 58 -3.92 0.38 15.89
CA ILE A 58 -3.68 1.82 15.76
C ILE A 58 -2.21 2.14 16.03
N LEU A 59 -1.65 1.60 17.11
CA LEU A 59 -0.23 1.75 17.43
C LEU A 59 0.66 1.15 16.34
N LEU A 60 0.35 -0.05 15.85
CA LEU A 60 1.13 -0.71 14.80
C LEU A 60 1.15 0.14 13.52
N ILE A 61 0.00 0.64 13.06
CA ILE A 61 -0.09 1.52 11.89
C ILE A 61 0.71 2.81 12.12
N PHE A 62 0.60 3.40 13.32
CA PHE A 62 1.35 4.60 13.68
C PHE A 62 2.87 4.36 13.62
N PHE A 63 3.37 3.27 14.22
CA PHE A 63 4.78 2.93 14.19
C PHE A 63 5.26 2.66 12.76
N VAL A 64 4.52 1.87 11.97
CA VAL A 64 4.88 1.59 10.57
C VAL A 64 4.96 2.89 9.76
N GLY A 65 3.99 3.80 9.92
CA GLY A 65 4.00 5.10 9.26
C GLY A 65 5.14 6.01 9.73
N PHE A 66 5.42 6.02 11.03
CA PHE A 66 6.52 6.76 11.62
C PHE A 66 7.87 6.28 11.06
N PHE A 67 8.09 4.97 11.03
CA PHE A 67 9.29 4.40 10.42
C PHE A 67 9.34 4.74 8.93
N ALA A 68 8.26 4.55 8.16
CA ALA A 68 8.24 4.85 6.73
C ALA A 68 8.61 6.30 6.39
N THR A 69 8.28 7.26 7.26
CA THR A 69 8.55 8.69 7.04
C THR A 69 9.96 9.10 7.46
N TYR A 70 10.58 8.39 8.41
CA TYR A 70 11.92 8.73 8.89
C TYR A 70 13.01 8.19 7.95
N ILE A 71 14.12 8.93 7.81
CA ILE A 71 15.23 8.59 6.87
C ILE A 71 15.77 7.17 7.09
N ILE A 72 15.80 6.70 8.35
CA ILE A 72 16.23 5.33 8.68
C ILE A 72 15.25 4.29 8.15
N GLY A 73 13.96 4.60 8.10
CA GLY A 73 12.96 3.67 7.59
C GLY A 73 13.19 3.30 6.15
N ALA A 74 13.54 4.26 5.29
CA ALA A 74 13.85 3.96 3.88
C ALA A 74 14.97 2.92 3.74
N SER A 75 15.99 2.95 4.61
CA SER A 75 17.05 1.94 4.63
C SER A 75 16.58 0.59 5.18
N ILE A 76 15.78 0.58 6.26
CA ILE A 76 15.21 -0.66 6.83
C ILE A 76 14.30 -1.36 5.82
N PHE A 77 13.42 -0.60 5.13
CA PHE A 77 12.53 -1.13 4.11
C PHE A 77 13.31 -1.71 2.92
N LYS A 78 14.39 -1.07 2.47
CA LYS A 78 15.26 -1.61 1.41
C LYS A 78 15.93 -2.93 1.80
N LEU A 79 16.43 -3.03 3.04
CA LEU A 79 17.03 -4.28 3.53
C LEU A 79 15.99 -5.41 3.61
N GLY A 80 14.79 -5.11 4.13
CA GLY A 80 13.69 -6.07 4.16
C GLY A 80 13.28 -6.53 2.76
N GLU A 81 13.23 -5.61 1.81
CA GLU A 81 12.99 -5.91 0.41
C GLU A 81 14.07 -6.85 -0.15
N GLU A 82 15.35 -6.56 0.03
CA GLU A 82 16.44 -7.40 -0.47
C GLU A 82 16.38 -8.85 0.06
N ILE A 83 15.97 -9.02 1.33
CA ILE A 83 15.72 -10.34 1.94
C ILE A 83 14.56 -11.06 1.25
N LEU A 84 13.44 -10.37 1.03
CA LEU A 84 12.25 -10.93 0.37
C LEU A 84 12.54 -11.33 -1.08
N TYR A 85 13.36 -10.55 -1.78
CA TYR A 85 13.78 -10.83 -3.17
C TYR A 85 14.67 -12.05 -3.32
N ARG A 86 15.27 -12.54 -2.21
CA ARG A 86 16.09 -13.76 -2.21
C ARG A 86 15.24 -15.05 -2.28
N VAL A 87 13.97 -14.98 -1.89
CA VAL A 87 13.05 -16.14 -1.94
C VAL A 87 12.24 -16.08 -3.24
N PRO A 88 12.43 -17.02 -4.19
CA PRO A 88 11.91 -16.89 -5.56
C PRO A 88 10.38 -16.77 -5.66
N ILE A 89 9.64 -17.47 -4.79
CA ILE A 89 8.17 -17.40 -4.77
C ILE A 89 7.69 -16.05 -4.22
N VAL A 90 8.29 -15.60 -3.11
CA VAL A 90 7.91 -14.37 -2.41
C VAL A 90 8.23 -13.14 -3.25
N LYS A 91 9.39 -13.16 -3.95
CA LYS A 91 9.80 -12.12 -4.89
C LYS A 91 8.72 -11.80 -5.92
N SER A 92 8.12 -12.83 -6.54
CA SER A 92 7.13 -12.63 -7.60
C SER A 92 5.86 -11.93 -7.10
N ILE A 93 5.41 -12.27 -5.88
CA ILE A 93 4.21 -11.68 -5.28
C ILE A 93 4.51 -10.24 -4.85
N TYR A 94 5.63 -10.03 -4.14
CA TYR A 94 6.00 -8.70 -3.63
C TYR A 94 6.24 -7.70 -4.76
N SER A 95 6.95 -8.10 -5.82
CA SER A 95 7.20 -7.24 -6.99
C SER A 95 5.93 -6.84 -7.72
N ALA A 96 4.97 -7.76 -7.90
CA ALA A 96 3.68 -7.45 -8.53
C ALA A 96 2.89 -6.42 -7.71
N VAL A 97 2.82 -6.60 -6.39
CA VAL A 97 2.12 -5.66 -5.49
C VAL A 97 2.82 -4.29 -5.48
N LYS A 98 4.16 -4.28 -5.39
CA LYS A 98 4.95 -3.04 -5.40
C LYS A 98 4.77 -2.28 -6.70
N GLN A 99 4.79 -2.96 -7.84
CA GLN A 99 4.58 -2.33 -9.15
C GLN A 99 3.22 -1.64 -9.26
N ILE A 100 2.15 -2.27 -8.74
CA ILE A 100 0.82 -1.66 -8.71
C ILE A 100 0.83 -0.39 -7.85
N ASN A 101 1.44 -0.45 -6.66
CA ASN A 101 1.57 0.73 -5.80
C ASN A 101 2.36 1.85 -6.48
N ASP A 102 3.54 1.54 -7.02
CA ASP A 102 4.40 2.54 -7.68
C ASP A 102 3.65 3.24 -8.82
N VAL A 103 2.89 2.50 -9.64
CA VAL A 103 2.07 3.10 -10.72
C VAL A 103 0.96 4.01 -10.15
N LEU A 104 0.26 3.58 -9.08
CA LEU A 104 -0.80 4.35 -8.45
C LEU A 104 -0.28 5.63 -7.77
N PHE A 105 0.92 5.59 -7.19
CA PHE A 105 1.53 6.75 -6.53
C PHE A 105 2.29 7.67 -7.51
N MET A 106 2.83 7.15 -8.61
CA MET A 106 3.54 7.93 -9.65
C MET A 106 2.60 8.73 -10.57
N GLN A 107 1.32 8.34 -10.70
CA GLN A 107 0.36 9.08 -11.53
C GLN A 107 0.06 10.50 -11.02
N LYS A 108 0.45 10.85 -9.79
CA LYS A 108 0.28 12.21 -9.26
C LYS A 108 1.26 13.24 -9.86
N THR A 109 2.32 12.81 -10.56
CA THR A 109 3.39 13.69 -11.05
C THR A 109 3.28 14.03 -12.55
N THR A 110 2.34 13.43 -13.29
CA THR A 110 2.23 13.62 -14.75
C THR A 110 1.64 14.97 -15.15
N ASP A 111 0.90 15.64 -14.26
CA ASP A 111 0.36 16.98 -14.55
C ASP A 111 1.44 18.09 -14.59
N GLU A 112 2.66 17.82 -14.09
CA GLU A 112 3.72 18.86 -13.96
C GLU A 112 4.73 18.89 -15.14
N TYR A 113 4.70 17.89 -16.04
CA TYR A 113 5.68 17.74 -17.13
C TYR A 113 5.11 17.96 -18.56
N ARG A 114 4.16 18.89 -18.71
CA ARG A 114 3.75 19.41 -20.03
C ARG A 114 4.39 20.77 -20.37
N ARG A 115 5.69 20.92 -20.12
CA ARG A 115 6.42 22.09 -20.66
C ARG A 115 6.95 21.74 -22.05
N ALA A 116 6.22 22.16 -23.07
CA ALA A 116 6.76 22.24 -24.42
C ALA A 116 7.89 23.27 -24.40
N CYS A 117 9.13 22.81 -24.54
CA CYS A 117 10.29 23.69 -24.60
C CYS A 117 10.53 24.06 -26.06
N LEU A 118 10.36 25.34 -26.39
CA LEU A 118 10.71 25.88 -27.70
C LEU A 118 12.23 25.78 -27.89
N ILE A 119 12.69 24.98 -28.84
CA ILE A 119 14.10 24.88 -29.22
C ILE A 119 14.34 25.74 -30.46
N GLU A 120 15.41 26.53 -30.43
CA GLU A 120 15.82 27.38 -31.55
C GLU A 120 16.52 26.51 -32.62
N TYR A 121 15.86 26.31 -33.78
CA TYR A 121 16.37 25.48 -34.89
C TYR A 121 15.87 26.00 -36.24
N PRO A 122 16.69 26.01 -37.32
CA PRO A 122 18.14 25.81 -37.43
C PRO A 122 18.96 27.13 -37.44
N ARG A 123 18.32 28.30 -37.29
CA ARG A 123 19.00 29.62 -37.21
C ARG A 123 18.36 30.51 -36.16
N LYS A 124 19.14 31.48 -35.65
CA LYS A 124 18.68 32.48 -34.67
C LYS A 124 17.37 33.13 -35.13
N GLY A 125 16.35 33.09 -34.29
CA GLY A 125 15.02 33.63 -34.53
C GLY A 125 13.96 32.61 -35.00
N ILE A 126 14.28 31.32 -35.15
CA ILE A 126 13.32 30.28 -35.55
C ILE A 126 13.12 29.32 -34.39
N TRP A 127 11.91 29.28 -33.82
CA TRP A 127 11.57 28.43 -32.68
C TRP A 127 10.66 27.29 -33.11
N ALA A 128 10.99 26.06 -32.71
CA ALA A 128 10.19 24.86 -32.94
C ALA A 128 9.70 24.27 -31.61
N ILE A 129 8.46 23.75 -31.60
CA ILE A 129 7.80 23.08 -30.46
C ILE A 129 8.13 21.60 -30.44
#